data_AF-A0A2W4SDH0-F1
#
_entry.id   AF-A0A2W4SDH0-F1
#
_cell.length_a   1.000
_cell.length_b   1.000
_cell.length_c   1.000
_cell.angle_alpha   90.00
_cell.angle_beta   90.00
_cell.angle_gamma   90.00
#
_symmetry.space_group_name_H-M   'P 1'
#
loop_
_entity.id
_entity.type
_entity.pdbx_description
1 polymer ?
#
loop_
_entity_poly.entity_id
_entity_poly.type
_entity_poly.pdbx_seq_one_letter_code
_entity_poly.pdbx_strand_id
1 'polypeptide(L)'
;MGMISEAALAHARARLSRMVGPVVLRVQSGSTEMRALAERLAEGELLTVEEWPGEGLTLRDGYGRDTGMVFRDLPVGQELDALVEAILAASRGGSVLSPLGRQQAAALPAGTRLQVLTTPA
;
A
#
# COMPACT_ATOMS: atom_id res chain seq x y z
N MET A 1 9.03 18.55 -8.49
CA MET A 1 9.08 17.73 -7.26
C MET A 1 7.88 18.09 -6.41
N GLY A 2 6.78 17.36 -6.55
CA GLY A 2 5.61 17.54 -5.69
C GLY A 2 5.93 16.98 -4.31
N MET A 3 6.43 17.81 -3.41
CA MET A 3 6.63 17.40 -2.01
C MET A 3 5.27 17.01 -1.43
N ILE A 4 5.16 15.74 -1.00
CA ILE A 4 4.05 15.33 -0.15
C ILE A 4 4.11 16.20 1.11
N SER A 5 3.02 16.91 1.39
CA SER A 5 3.00 17.86 2.51
C SER A 5 3.20 17.14 3.84
N GLU A 6 3.90 17.78 4.78
CA GLU A 6 4.05 17.24 6.14
C GLU A 6 2.69 16.96 6.79
N ALA A 7 1.68 17.78 6.50
CA ALA A 7 0.32 17.59 6.99
C ALA A 7 -0.30 16.30 6.46
N ALA A 8 -0.14 15.99 5.16
CA ALA A 8 -0.66 14.76 4.57
C ALA A 8 0.04 13.52 5.16
N LEU A 9 1.35 13.59 5.36
CA LEU A 9 2.11 12.50 5.97
C LEU A 9 1.78 12.31 7.45
N ALA A 10 1.66 13.39 8.22
CA ALA A 10 1.21 13.31 9.60
C ALA A 10 -0.18 12.69 9.71
N HIS A 11 -1.11 13.04 8.80
CA HIS A 11 -2.43 12.44 8.73
C HIS A 11 -2.37 10.94 8.38
N ALA A 12 -1.58 10.56 7.37
CA ALA A 12 -1.36 9.17 7.00
C ALA A 12 -0.81 8.35 8.17
N ARG A 13 0.25 8.84 8.83
CA ARG A 13 0.83 8.18 10.02
C ARG A 13 -0.14 8.06 11.17
N ALA A 14 -0.91 9.11 11.45
CA ALA A 14 -1.95 9.07 12.49
C ALA A 14 -2.97 7.96 12.21
N ARG A 15 -3.33 7.71 10.95
CA ARG A 15 -4.21 6.58 10.57
C ARG A 15 -3.51 5.22 10.73
N LEU A 16 -2.23 5.13 10.37
CA LEU A 16 -1.42 3.91 10.50
C LEU A 16 -1.19 3.49 11.96
N SER A 17 -1.41 4.37 12.95
CA SER A 17 -1.44 3.97 14.37
C SER A 17 -2.48 2.88 14.71
N ARG A 18 -3.45 2.65 13.81
CA ARG A 18 -4.51 1.63 13.94
C ARG A 18 -4.14 0.28 13.34
N MET A 19 -2.89 0.09 12.89
CA MET A 19 -2.41 -1.21 12.42
C MET A 19 -2.51 -2.26 13.54
N VAL A 20 -2.93 -3.47 13.16
CA VAL A 20 -3.12 -4.58 14.12
C VAL A 20 -2.15 -5.74 13.90
N GLY A 21 -1.27 -5.63 12.90
CA GLY A 21 -0.31 -6.65 12.53
C GLY A 21 0.78 -6.09 11.64
N PRO A 22 1.91 -6.82 11.50
CA PRO A 22 3.04 -6.34 10.73
C PRO A 22 2.73 -6.33 9.22
N VAL A 23 3.28 -5.34 8.53
CA VAL A 23 3.21 -5.17 7.08
C VAL A 23 4.58 -4.75 6.57
N VAL A 24 4.98 -5.30 5.43
CA VAL A 24 6.20 -4.91 4.73
C VAL A 24 5.84 -4.14 3.47
N LEU A 25 6.30 -2.89 3.37
CA LEU A 25 6.31 -2.11 2.15
C LEU A 25 7.51 -2.53 1.31
N ARG A 26 7.25 -3.08 0.14
CA ARG A 26 8.29 -3.52 -0.78
C ARG A 26 8.41 -2.49 -1.89
N VAL A 27 9.57 -1.86 -2.01
CA VAL A 27 9.80 -0.74 -2.93
C VAL A 27 10.81 -1.10 -4.00
N GLN A 28 10.49 -0.78 -5.25
CA GLN A 28 11.36 -1.04 -6.40
C GLN A 28 12.78 -0.52 -6.15
N SER A 29 13.75 -1.37 -6.46
CA SER A 29 15.18 -1.03 -6.38
C SER A 29 15.48 0.21 -7.23
N GLY A 30 16.13 1.22 -6.63
CA GLY A 30 16.47 2.48 -7.30
C GLY A 30 15.36 3.55 -7.34
N SER A 31 14.15 3.26 -6.86
CA SER A 31 13.07 4.26 -6.78
C SER A 31 13.20 5.12 -5.50
N THR A 32 14.01 6.19 -5.58
CA THR A 32 14.36 7.04 -4.43
C THR A 32 13.16 7.74 -3.80
N GLU A 33 12.27 8.33 -4.61
CA GLU A 33 11.10 9.05 -4.10
C GLU A 33 10.09 8.10 -3.44
N MET A 34 9.84 6.94 -4.05
CA MET A 34 8.95 5.91 -3.49
C MET A 34 9.50 5.36 -2.18
N ARG A 35 10.82 5.13 -2.11
CA ARG A 35 11.50 4.69 -0.89
C ARG A 35 11.37 5.74 0.20
N ALA A 36 11.66 7.00 -0.11
CA ALA A 36 11.55 8.08 0.85
C ALA A 36 10.13 8.20 1.41
N LEU A 37 9.10 8.05 0.58
CA LEU A 37 7.71 7.99 1.05
C LEU A 37 7.49 6.79 1.99
N ALA A 38 7.87 5.59 1.58
CA ALA A 38 7.69 4.38 2.38
C ALA A 38 8.36 4.48 3.75
N GLU A 39 9.60 4.97 3.81
CA GLU A 39 10.36 5.18 5.05
C GLU A 39 9.69 6.23 5.95
N ARG A 40 9.15 7.31 5.37
CA ARG A 40 8.43 8.34 6.12
C ARG A 40 7.06 7.90 6.63
N LEU A 41 6.47 6.85 6.06
CA LEU A 41 5.28 6.20 6.60
C LEU A 41 5.62 5.18 7.69
N ALA A 42 6.78 4.51 7.55
CA ALA A 42 7.28 3.46 8.43
C ALA A 42 7.95 3.99 9.73
N GLU A 43 7.30 4.92 10.43
CA GLU A 43 7.81 5.46 11.71
C GLU A 43 7.56 4.55 12.93
N GLY A 44 6.98 3.36 12.75
CA GLY A 44 6.63 2.42 13.84
C GLY A 44 7.01 0.96 13.58
N GLU A 45 6.89 0.10 14.59
CA GLU A 45 7.39 -1.28 14.54
C GLU A 45 6.59 -2.22 13.60
N LEU A 46 5.31 -1.90 13.35
CA LEU A 46 4.44 -2.74 12.54
C LEU A 46 4.57 -2.50 11.03
N LEU A 47 5.30 -1.47 10.60
CA LEU A 47 5.48 -1.16 9.20
C LEU A 47 6.97 -1.09 8.89
N THR A 48 7.44 -1.98 8.02
CA THR A 48 8.85 -2.04 7.61
C THR A 48 8.97 -1.82 6.11
N VAL A 49 10.17 -1.44 5.66
CA VAL A 49 10.45 -1.18 4.24
C VAL A 49 11.56 -2.13 3.77
N GLU A 50 11.34 -2.82 2.65
CA GLU A 50 12.36 -3.65 1.99
C GLU A 50 12.47 -3.32 0.50
N GLU A 51 13.60 -3.69 -0.10
CA GLU A 51 13.73 -3.71 -1.56
C GLU A 51 13.05 -4.93 -2.15
N TRP A 52 12.52 -4.76 -3.35
CA TRP A 52 12.14 -5.89 -4.18
C TRP A 52 12.54 -5.65 -5.64
N PRO A 53 12.72 -6.73 -6.42
CA PRO A 53 13.12 -6.62 -7.83
C PRO A 53 11.94 -6.26 -8.76
N GLY A 54 10.72 -6.13 -8.23
CA GLY A 54 9.55 -5.73 -9.00
C GLY A 54 9.51 -4.24 -9.31
N GLU A 55 8.53 -3.85 -10.11
CA GLU A 55 8.28 -2.46 -10.49
C GLU A 55 7.25 -1.83 -9.56
N GLY A 56 7.53 -0.63 -9.03
CA GLY A 56 6.65 0.10 -8.13
C GLY A 56 6.74 -0.30 -6.65
N LEU A 57 5.65 -0.04 -5.92
CA LEU A 57 5.48 -0.36 -4.50
C LEU A 57 4.39 -1.42 -4.33
N THR A 58 4.70 -2.46 -3.56
CA THR A 58 3.73 -3.49 -3.15
C THR A 58 3.79 -3.74 -1.64
N LEU A 59 2.88 -4.58 -1.15
CA LEU A 59 2.68 -4.88 0.26
C LEU A 59 2.76 -6.38 0.48
N ARG A 60 3.40 -6.78 1.57
CA ARG A 60 3.34 -8.14 2.12
C ARG A 60 2.78 -8.09 3.54
N ASP A 61 1.83 -8.96 3.85
CA ASP A 61 1.26 -9.07 5.19
C ASP A 61 2.19 -9.82 6.16
N GLY A 62 1.85 -9.81 7.46
CA GLY A 62 2.58 -10.50 8.52
C GLY A 62 2.65 -12.02 8.40
N TYR A 63 1.88 -12.62 7.49
CA TYR A 63 1.90 -14.05 7.18
C TYR A 63 2.77 -14.37 5.96
N GLY A 64 3.47 -13.36 5.43
CA GLY A 64 4.32 -13.51 4.26
C GLY A 64 3.56 -13.53 2.93
N ARG A 65 2.26 -13.16 2.91
CA ARG A 65 1.45 -13.16 1.70
C ARG A 65 1.57 -11.81 1.00
N ASP A 66 1.99 -11.83 -0.26
CA ASP A 66 1.96 -10.65 -1.11
C ASP A 66 0.49 -10.29 -1.44
N THR A 67 0.14 -9.01 -1.36
CA THR A 67 -1.24 -8.55 -1.61
C THR A 67 -1.66 -8.62 -3.07
N GLY A 68 -0.71 -8.78 -4.00
CA GLY A 68 -0.94 -8.75 -5.45
C GLY A 68 -1.20 -7.35 -6.03
N MET A 69 -1.28 -6.32 -5.19
CA MET A 69 -1.47 -4.93 -5.62
C MET A 69 -0.12 -4.22 -5.78
N VAL A 70 -0.01 -3.37 -6.80
CA VAL A 70 1.22 -2.64 -7.12
C VAL A 70 0.90 -1.20 -7.49
N PHE A 71 1.41 -0.23 -6.72
CA PHE A 71 1.43 1.18 -7.08
C PHE A 71 2.63 1.44 -7.99
N ARG A 72 2.37 1.85 -9.25
CA ARG A 72 3.42 1.97 -10.27
C ARG A 72 4.21 3.26 -10.17
N ASP A 73 3.54 4.34 -9.77
CA ASP A 73 4.11 5.67 -9.56
C ASP A 73 3.86 6.13 -8.13
N LEU A 74 4.50 7.23 -7.72
CA LEU A 74 4.41 7.76 -6.37
C LEU A 74 2.95 8.03 -5.96
N PRO A 75 2.41 7.33 -4.94
CA PRO A 75 1.03 7.50 -4.51
C PRO A 75 0.89 8.79 -3.70
N VAL A 76 0.45 9.85 -4.38
CA VAL A 76 0.26 11.19 -3.83
C VAL A 76 -1.19 11.66 -3.97
N GLY A 77 -1.55 12.72 -3.26
CA GLY A 77 -2.93 13.20 -3.22
C GLY A 77 -3.84 12.13 -2.62
N GLN A 78 -4.96 11.83 -3.28
CA GLN A 78 -5.91 10.80 -2.84
C GLN A 78 -5.33 9.38 -2.89
N GLU A 79 -4.31 9.12 -3.71
CA GLU A 79 -3.66 7.80 -3.76
C GLU A 79 -2.81 7.51 -2.51
N LEU A 80 -2.38 8.55 -1.79
CA LEU A 80 -1.76 8.35 -0.48
C LEU A 80 -2.76 7.71 0.50
N ASP A 81 -4.02 8.15 0.47
CA ASP A 81 -5.07 7.57 1.31
C ASP A 81 -5.40 6.14 0.89
N ALA A 82 -5.38 5.84 -0.41
CA ALA A 82 -5.55 4.48 -0.92
C ALA A 82 -4.41 3.55 -0.47
N LEU A 83 -3.15 4.03 -0.50
CA LEU A 83 -2.01 3.30 0.05
C LEU A 83 -2.20 3.02 1.55
N VAL A 84 -2.62 4.02 2.34
CA VAL A 84 -2.88 3.84 3.78
C VAL A 84 -3.97 2.80 4.03
N GLU A 85 -5.09 2.84 3.28
CA GLU A 85 -6.14 1.83 3.41
C GLU A 85 -5.66 0.42 3.05
N ALA A 86 -4.80 0.30 2.05
CA ALA A 86 -4.20 -0.97 1.68
C ALA A 86 -3.25 -1.52 2.76
N ILE A 87 -2.43 -0.67 3.38
CA ILE A 87 -1.59 -1.06 4.52
C ILE A 87 -2.48 -1.54 5.67
N LEU A 88 -3.52 -0.79 6.02
CA LEU A 88 -4.45 -1.17 7.09
C LEU A 88 -5.17 -2.49 6.78
N ALA A 89 -5.58 -2.72 5.54
CA ALA A 89 -6.18 -3.98 5.11
C ALA A 89 -5.18 -5.16 5.24
N ALA A 90 -3.95 -4.98 4.75
CA ALA A 90 -2.89 -5.98 4.86
C ALA A 90 -2.57 -6.31 6.33
N SER A 91 -2.55 -5.30 7.22
CA SER A 91 -2.28 -5.49 8.64
C SER A 91 -3.32 -6.39 9.34
N ARG A 92 -4.56 -6.43 8.81
CA ARG A 92 -5.64 -7.30 9.30
C ARG A 92 -5.61 -8.71 8.70
N GLY A 93 -4.72 -8.96 7.74
CA GLY A 93 -4.65 -10.23 7.02
C GLY A 93 -5.91 -10.58 6.22
N GLY A 94 -6.74 -9.57 5.87
CA GLY A 94 -8.08 -9.76 5.32
C GLY A 94 -8.50 -8.70 4.30
N SER A 95 -9.60 -8.97 3.61
CA SER A 95 -10.18 -8.07 2.61
C SER A 95 -11.10 -7.04 3.26
N VAL A 96 -11.03 -5.77 2.81
CA VAL A 96 -12.00 -4.72 3.15
C VAL A 96 -13.32 -4.84 2.37
N LEU A 97 -13.41 -5.78 1.42
CA LEU A 97 -14.63 -6.02 0.66
C LEU A 97 -15.71 -6.63 1.55
N SER A 98 -16.96 -6.24 1.30
CA SER A 98 -18.14 -6.88 1.87
C SER A 98 -18.19 -8.38 1.49
N PRO A 99 -18.98 -9.22 2.19
CA PRO A 99 -19.15 -10.62 1.81
C PRO A 99 -19.52 -10.81 0.33
N LEU A 100 -20.42 -9.97 -0.19
CA LEU A 100 -20.81 -9.97 -1.60
C LEU A 100 -19.64 -9.57 -2.51
N GLY A 101 -18.90 -8.51 -2.16
CA GLY A 101 -17.73 -8.08 -2.93
C GLY A 101 -16.64 -9.15 -3.00
N ARG A 102 -16.43 -9.91 -1.90
CA ARG A 102 -15.52 -11.06 -1.89
C ARG A 102 -16.00 -12.18 -2.81
N GLN A 103 -17.30 -12.47 -2.82
CA GLN A 103 -17.87 -13.48 -3.71
C GLN A 103 -17.71 -13.07 -5.19
N GLN A 104 -17.96 -11.79 -5.50
CA GLN A 104 -17.76 -11.26 -6.85
C GLN A 104 -16.29 -11.29 -7.28
N ALA A 105 -15.37 -10.88 -6.39
CA ALA A 105 -13.94 -10.95 -6.65
C ALA A 105 -13.45 -12.39 -6.86
N ALA A 106 -13.96 -13.34 -6.08
CA ALA A 106 -13.63 -14.77 -6.21
C ALA A 106 -14.20 -15.40 -7.50
N ALA A 107 -15.24 -14.81 -8.09
CA ALA A 107 -15.81 -15.26 -9.35
C ALA A 107 -15.06 -14.73 -10.58
N LEU A 108 -14.07 -13.86 -10.42
CA LEU A 108 -13.24 -13.39 -11.52
C LEU A 108 -12.42 -14.55 -12.11
N PRO A 109 -12.29 -14.64 -13.45
CA PRO A 109 -11.47 -15.65 -14.08
C PRO A 109 -10.03 -15.65 -13.54
N ALA A 110 -9.44 -16.83 -13.37
CA ALA A 110 -8.04 -16.97 -13.00
C ALA A 110 -7.14 -16.18 -13.96
N GLY A 111 -6.17 -15.44 -13.40
CA GLY A 111 -5.26 -14.59 -14.18
C GLY A 111 -5.85 -13.23 -14.58
N THR A 112 -7.06 -12.88 -14.12
CA THR A 112 -7.59 -11.52 -14.29
C THR A 112 -6.65 -10.49 -13.67
N ARG A 113 -6.21 -9.52 -14.48
CA ARG A 113 -5.41 -8.38 -14.04
C ARG A 113 -6.22 -7.10 -14.15
N LEU A 114 -6.39 -6.41 -13.02
CA LEU A 114 -7.01 -5.09 -12.97
C LEU A 114 -5.92 -4.03 -13.00
N GLN A 115 -6.08 -3.03 -13.87
CA GLN A 115 -5.23 -1.85 -13.91
C GLN A 115 -6.12 -0.62 -13.76
N VAL A 116 -5.84 0.18 -12.74
CA VAL A 116 -6.53 1.43 -12.47
C VAL A 116 -5.59 2.56 -12.86
N LEU A 117 -6.05 3.43 -13.74
CA LEU A 117 -5.32 4.64 -14.15
C LEU A 117 -5.91 5.81 -13.39
N THR A 118 -5.11 6.45 -12.55
CA THR A 118 -5.55 7.59 -11.75
C THR A 118 -4.62 8.78 -11.99
N THR A 119 -5.12 9.96 -11.65
CA THR A 119 -4.36 11.21 -11.68
C THR A 119 -4.38 11.81 -10.28
N PRO A 120 -3.31 12.48 -9.83
CA PRO A 120 -3.37 13.27 -8.61
C PRO A 120 -4.51 14.28 -8.72
N ALA A 121 -5.50 14.17 -7.84
CA ALA A 121 -6.62 15.10 -7.71
C ALA A 121 -6.35 16.13 -6.62
#